data_AF-A0A1F7Q2J8-F1
#
_entry.id   AF-A0A1F7Q2J8-F1
#
_cell.length_a   1.000
_cell.length_b   1.000
_cell.length_c   1.000
_cell.angle_alpha   90.00
_cell.angle_beta   90.00
_cell.angle_gamma   90.00
#
_symmetry.space_group_name_H-M   'P 1'
#
loop_
_entity.id
_entity.type
_entity.pdbx_description
1 polymer ?
#
loop_
_entity_poly.entity_id
_entity_poly.type
_entity_poly.pdbx_seq_one_letter_code
_entity_poly.pdbx_strand_id
1 'polypeptide(L)'
;MKNTRQQAANVKTDTIEIPSYLRVSKIIAYIMYAWVFIGIVLLTIRVVLLMFSANVATPFVEFVYRTSADYLAPFRGIFPPRTIGETGYLDVAALFAVVMYLLLAWAFASLVNYIQYKIDQEVAHRTPIDEPLESFKVEIKK
;
A
#
# COMPACT_ATOMS: atom_id res chain seq x y z
N MET A 1 -0.74 -6.77 -58.31
CA MET A 1 -1.79 -6.62 -57.28
C MET A 1 -1.78 -7.78 -56.26
N LYS A 2 -0.67 -8.01 -55.52
CA LYS A 2 -0.60 -9.09 -54.50
C LYS A 2 -0.09 -8.66 -53.12
N ASN A 3 0.13 -7.37 -52.88
CA ASN A 3 0.79 -6.91 -51.63
C ASN A 3 -0.17 -6.46 -50.53
N THR A 4 -1.47 -6.29 -50.82
CA THR A 4 -2.45 -5.81 -49.83
C THR A 4 -2.88 -6.91 -48.85
N ARG A 5 -2.90 -8.19 -49.26
CA ARG A 5 -3.29 -9.31 -48.38
C ARG A 5 -2.20 -9.73 -47.38
N GLN A 6 -0.94 -9.44 -47.67
CA GLN A 6 0.17 -9.77 -46.76
C GLN A 6 0.29 -8.77 -45.60
N GLN A 7 -0.18 -7.53 -45.79
CA GLN A 7 -0.18 -6.52 -44.72
C GLN A 7 -1.23 -6.82 -43.64
N ALA A 8 -2.39 -7.39 -44.01
CA ALA A 8 -3.40 -7.82 -43.05
C ALA A 8 -2.97 -9.06 -42.22
N ALA A 9 -2.01 -9.86 -42.70
CA ALA A 9 -1.48 -11.03 -41.99
C ALA A 9 -0.28 -10.70 -41.08
N ASN A 10 0.23 -9.47 -41.14
CA ASN A 10 1.29 -8.95 -40.27
C ASN A 10 0.78 -7.77 -39.43
N VAL A 11 -0.51 -7.81 -39.08
CA VAL A 11 -0.95 -7.20 -37.83
C VAL A 11 -0.31 -8.06 -36.76
N LYS A 12 0.94 -7.73 -36.39
CA LYS A 12 1.48 -8.10 -35.10
C LYS A 12 0.38 -7.73 -34.14
N THR A 13 -0.32 -8.73 -33.62
CA THR A 13 -1.07 -8.59 -32.40
C THR A 13 -0.01 -8.09 -31.42
N ASP A 14 0.06 -6.77 -31.23
CA ASP A 14 0.84 -6.14 -30.19
C ASP A 14 0.13 -6.53 -28.91
N THR A 15 0.27 -7.81 -28.56
CA THR A 15 -0.06 -8.36 -27.27
C THR A 15 0.69 -7.48 -26.32
N ILE A 16 -0.06 -6.67 -25.56
CA ILE A 16 0.47 -5.88 -24.47
C ILE A 16 1.06 -6.90 -23.49
N GLU A 17 2.32 -7.27 -23.69
CA GLU A 17 3.08 -8.05 -22.76
C GLU A 17 3.32 -7.11 -21.60
N ILE A 18 2.36 -7.06 -20.66
CA ILE A 18 2.51 -6.29 -19.42
C ILE A 18 3.84 -6.74 -18.84
N PRO A 19 4.89 -5.88 -18.84
CA PRO A 19 6.21 -6.31 -18.45
C PRO A 19 6.10 -6.90 -17.06
N SER A 20 6.68 -8.08 -16.83
CA SER A 20 6.57 -8.78 -15.54
C SER A 20 6.92 -7.87 -14.36
N TYR A 21 7.81 -6.89 -14.57
CA TYR A 21 8.16 -5.83 -13.62
C TYR A 21 6.97 -5.00 -13.10
N LEU A 22 5.97 -4.69 -13.94
CA LEU A 22 4.77 -3.95 -13.51
C LEU A 22 3.88 -4.80 -12.58
N ARG A 23 3.77 -6.10 -12.87
CA ARG A 23 3.00 -7.01 -12.01
C ARG A 23 3.71 -7.24 -10.68
N VAL A 24 5.01 -7.49 -10.72
CA VAL A 24 5.84 -7.71 -9.52
C VAL A 24 5.89 -6.47 -8.65
N SER A 25 6.09 -5.27 -9.22
CA SER A 25 6.09 -4.01 -8.45
C SER A 25 4.76 -3.73 -7.76
N LYS A 26 3.62 -4.02 -8.41
CA LYS A 26 2.29 -3.90 -7.80
C LYS A 26 2.14 -4.85 -6.61
N ILE A 27 2.54 -6.11 -6.76
CA ILE A 27 2.47 -7.11 -5.66
C ILE A 27 3.33 -6.66 -4.47
N ILE A 28 4.57 -6.22 -4.73
CA ILE A 28 5.47 -5.72 -3.69
C ILE A 28 4.86 -4.51 -2.97
N ALA A 29 4.31 -3.56 -3.71
CA ALA A 29 3.65 -2.38 -3.13
C ALA A 29 2.47 -2.77 -2.23
N TYR A 30 1.65 -3.75 -2.64
CA TYR A 30 0.55 -4.26 -1.82
C TYR A 30 1.04 -4.94 -0.54
N ILE A 31 2.10 -5.76 -0.61
CA ILE A 31 2.68 -6.41 0.57
C ILE A 31 3.20 -5.36 1.55
N MET A 32 3.94 -4.36 1.06
CA MET A 32 4.44 -3.26 1.88
C MET A 32 3.31 -2.46 2.52
N TYR A 33 2.27 -2.15 1.75
CA TYR A 33 1.08 -1.46 2.26
C TYR A 33 0.39 -2.27 3.36
N ALA A 34 0.20 -3.58 3.16
CA ALA A 34 -0.40 -4.46 4.16
C ALA A 34 0.44 -4.52 5.44
N TRP A 35 1.76 -4.59 5.33
CA TRP A 35 2.67 -4.54 6.48
C TRP A 35 2.51 -3.22 7.24
N VAL A 36 2.60 -2.07 6.56
CA VAL A 36 2.40 -0.76 7.18
C VAL A 36 1.04 -0.68 7.90
N PHE A 37 -0.01 -1.17 7.25
CA PHE A 37 -1.36 -1.18 7.83
C PHE A 37 -1.45 -2.01 9.11
N ILE A 38 -0.85 -3.21 9.14
CA ILE A 38 -0.76 -4.03 10.35
C ILE A 38 -0.05 -3.28 11.47
N GLY A 39 1.05 -2.57 11.15
CA GLY A 39 1.77 -1.71 12.09
C GLY A 39 0.90 -0.63 12.71
N ILE A 40 0.12 0.08 11.89
CA ILE A 40 -0.83 1.11 12.35
C ILE A 40 -1.83 0.51 13.35
N VAL A 41 -2.44 -0.63 13.00
CA VAL A 41 -3.44 -1.30 13.84
C VAL A 41 -2.82 -1.71 15.18
N LEU A 42 -1.66 -2.38 15.16
CA LEU A 42 -0.99 -2.85 16.37
C LEU A 42 -0.55 -1.69 17.28
N LEU A 43 0.01 -0.61 16.73
CA LEU A 43 0.41 0.56 17.50
C LEU A 43 -0.80 1.30 18.08
N THR A 44 -1.90 1.39 17.33
CA THR A 44 -3.15 1.99 17.83
C THR A 44 -3.71 1.19 19.00
N ILE A 45 -3.78 -0.14 18.88
CA ILE A 45 -4.23 -1.02 19.97
C ILE A 45 -3.27 -0.89 21.16
N ARG A 46 -1.96 -0.87 20.94
CA ARG A 46 -0.95 -0.67 21.98
C ARG A 46 -1.23 0.61 22.78
N VAL A 47 -1.43 1.73 22.11
CA VAL A 47 -1.72 3.03 22.76
C VAL A 47 -2.99 2.93 23.60
N VAL A 48 -4.06 2.34 23.05
CA VAL A 48 -5.33 2.15 23.77
C VAL A 48 -5.10 1.30 25.03
N LEU A 49 -4.47 0.14 24.91
CA LEU A 49 -4.19 -0.75 26.05
C LEU A 49 -3.32 -0.07 27.13
N LEU A 50 -2.33 0.74 26.73
CA LEU A 50 -1.48 1.51 27.65
C LEU A 50 -2.27 2.58 28.39
N MET A 51 -3.17 3.30 27.69
CA MET A 51 -4.03 4.31 28.30
C MET A 51 -4.99 3.73 29.33
N PHE A 52 -5.48 2.50 29.11
CA PHE A 52 -6.35 1.79 30.05
C PHE A 52 -5.58 0.99 31.11
N SER A 53 -4.24 1.08 31.17
CA SER A 53 -3.40 0.30 32.09
C SER A 53 -3.71 -1.20 32.05
N ALA A 54 -3.83 -1.74 30.83
CA ALA A 54 -4.19 -3.15 30.61
C ALA A 54 -3.18 -4.11 31.25
N ASN A 55 -3.67 -5.24 31.77
CA ASN A 55 -2.84 -6.25 32.43
C ASN A 55 -1.88 -6.95 31.46
N VAL A 56 -0.57 -6.74 31.63
CA VAL A 56 0.49 -7.35 30.81
C VAL A 56 0.59 -8.86 30.95
N ALA A 57 0.04 -9.46 32.01
CA ALA A 57 -0.01 -10.92 32.17
C ALA A 57 -1.04 -11.59 31.26
N THR A 58 -1.92 -10.82 30.60
CA THR A 58 -2.87 -11.36 29.63
C THR A 58 -2.16 -11.67 28.31
N PRO A 59 -2.25 -12.91 27.78
CA PRO A 59 -1.52 -13.32 26.58
C PRO A 59 -1.75 -12.42 25.35
N PHE A 60 -2.98 -11.91 25.19
CA PHE A 60 -3.32 -10.98 24.10
C PHE A 60 -2.60 -9.63 24.23
N VAL A 61 -2.56 -9.05 25.44
CA VAL A 61 -1.88 -7.78 25.72
C VAL A 61 -0.39 -7.92 25.50
N GLU A 62 0.20 -9.01 26.01
CA GLU A 62 1.61 -9.33 25.82
C GLU A 62 1.95 -9.48 24.32
N PHE A 63 1.12 -10.20 23.57
CA PHE A 63 1.28 -10.35 22.12
C PHE A 63 1.29 -8.98 21.42
N VAL A 64 0.30 -8.12 21.69
CA VAL A 64 0.23 -6.79 21.07
C VAL A 64 1.46 -5.96 21.44
N TYR A 65 1.87 -5.95 22.70
CA TYR A 65 3.02 -5.16 23.15
C TYR A 65 4.33 -5.65 22.56
N ARG A 66 4.51 -6.97 22.42
CA ARG A 66 5.70 -7.57 21.81
C ARG A 66 5.74 -7.31 20.31
N THR A 67 4.65 -7.58 19.58
CA THR A 67 4.63 -7.39 18.12
C THR A 67 4.68 -5.90 17.73
N SER A 68 4.01 -5.03 18.49
CA SER A 68 4.10 -3.57 18.26
C SER A 68 5.47 -2.98 18.61
N ALA A 69 6.29 -3.67 19.42
CA ALA A 69 7.61 -3.18 19.81
C ALA A 69 8.56 -3.01 18.62
N ASP A 70 8.45 -3.87 17.60
CA ASP A 70 9.26 -3.81 16.39
C ASP A 70 8.89 -2.59 15.54
N TYR A 71 7.60 -2.30 15.40
CA TYR A 71 7.12 -1.09 14.71
C TYR A 71 7.46 0.19 15.48
N LEU A 72 7.56 0.11 16.81
CA LEU A 72 7.96 1.25 17.64
C LEU A 72 9.47 1.48 17.64
N ALA A 73 10.28 0.47 17.33
CA ALA A 73 11.74 0.50 17.43
C ALA A 73 12.40 1.77 16.82
N PRO A 74 12.08 2.22 15.59
CA PRO A 74 12.71 3.40 15.01
C PRO A 74 12.31 4.72 15.70
N PHE A 75 11.18 4.74 16.41
CA PHE A 75 10.67 5.94 17.09
C PHE A 75 10.92 5.91 18.60
N ARG A 76 11.50 4.82 19.11
CA ARG A 76 11.72 4.59 20.54
C ARG A 76 12.68 5.63 21.09
N GLY A 77 12.28 6.31 22.16
CA GLY A 77 13.12 7.30 22.85
C GLY A 77 13.10 8.70 22.23
N ILE A 78 12.38 8.94 21.12
CA ILE A 78 12.19 10.30 20.57
C ILE A 78 11.47 11.19 21.60
N PHE A 79 10.50 10.62 22.29
CA PHE A 79 9.79 11.28 23.38
C PHE A 79 10.04 10.51 24.67
N PRO A 80 10.50 11.16 25.75
CA PRO A 80 10.61 10.52 27.05
C PRO A 80 9.20 10.09 27.51
N PRO A 81 9.02 8.86 28.01
CA PRO A 81 7.73 8.40 28.48
C PRO A 81 7.24 9.31 29.62
N ARG A 82 6.02 9.81 29.49
CA ARG A 82 5.35 10.62 30.52
C ARG A 82 4.31 9.73 31.21
N THR A 83 4.34 9.69 32.54
CA THR A 83 3.27 9.08 33.33
C THR A 83 2.01 9.92 33.20
N ILE A 84 0.87 9.28 32.96
CA ILE A 84 -0.44 9.92 33.00
C ILE A 84 -1.20 9.31 34.17
N GLY A 85 -1.27 10.05 35.28
CA GLY A 85 -1.89 9.60 36.53
C GLY A 85 -0.98 8.71 37.39
N GLU A 86 -1.60 7.91 38.28
CA GLU A 86 -0.90 7.04 39.24
C GLU A 86 -0.43 5.71 38.63
N THR A 87 -1.05 5.24 37.55
CA THR A 87 -0.80 3.89 36.99
C THR A 87 -0.76 3.81 35.45
N GLY A 88 -1.11 4.89 34.74
CA GLY A 88 -1.13 4.95 33.28
C GLY A 88 0.18 5.45 32.68
N TYR A 89 0.66 4.80 31.63
CA TYR A 89 1.81 5.28 30.85
C TYR A 89 1.31 5.63 29.46
N LEU A 90 1.43 6.90 29.05
CA LEU A 90 1.15 7.26 27.65
C LEU A 90 2.48 7.31 26.89
N ASP A 91 2.60 6.40 25.94
CA ASP A 91 3.74 6.32 25.05
C ASP A 91 3.53 7.30 23.87
N VAL A 92 3.98 8.54 24.05
CA VAL A 92 3.90 9.59 23.02
C VAL A 92 4.64 9.18 21.74
N ALA A 93 5.70 8.37 21.87
CA ALA A 93 6.40 7.83 20.72
C ALA A 93 5.54 6.84 19.92
N ALA A 94 4.69 6.05 20.58
CA ALA A 94 3.74 5.18 19.89
C ALA A 94 2.66 5.96 19.14
N LEU A 95 2.14 7.04 19.73
CA LEU A 95 1.21 7.95 19.02
C LEU A 95 1.88 8.58 17.80
N PHE A 96 3.11 9.08 17.96
CA PHE A 96 3.87 9.64 16.85
C PHE A 96 4.11 8.59 15.75
N ALA A 97 4.46 7.36 16.12
CA ALA A 97 4.63 6.26 15.18
C ALA A 97 3.35 6.01 14.37
N VAL A 98 2.16 6.01 14.99
CA VAL A 98 0.88 5.87 14.27
C VAL A 98 0.73 6.95 13.20
N VAL A 99 0.99 8.22 13.54
CA VAL A 99 0.92 9.33 12.57
C VAL A 99 1.90 9.13 11.42
N MET A 100 3.15 8.76 11.72
CA MET A 100 4.16 8.51 10.69
C MET A 100 3.80 7.35 9.78
N TYR A 101 3.26 6.26 10.33
CA TYR A 101 2.81 5.14 9.51
C TYR A 101 1.57 5.47 8.68
N LEU A 102 0.65 6.31 9.16
CA LEU A 102 -0.46 6.82 8.34
C LEU A 102 0.03 7.61 7.13
N LEU A 103 1.04 8.46 7.32
CA LEU A 103 1.68 9.20 6.22
C LEU A 103 2.37 8.25 5.23
N LEU A 104 3.08 7.23 5.73
CA LEU A 104 3.69 6.21 4.88
C LEU A 104 2.65 5.42 4.08
N ALA A 105 1.55 4.99 4.72
CA ALA A 105 0.46 4.30 4.05
C ALA A 105 -0.13 5.14 2.90
N TRP A 106 -0.33 6.44 3.16
CA TRP A 106 -0.79 7.39 2.15
C TRP A 106 0.22 7.56 1.00
N ALA A 107 1.53 7.66 1.31
CA ALA A 107 2.58 7.76 0.31
C ALA A 107 2.63 6.51 -0.60
N PHE A 108 2.52 5.31 -0.03
CA PHE A 108 2.45 4.06 -0.80
C PHE A 108 1.21 3.98 -1.68
N ALA A 109 0.04 4.35 -1.15
CA ALA A 109 -1.20 4.39 -1.93
C ALA A 109 -1.10 5.38 -3.10
N SER A 110 -0.52 6.56 -2.86
CA SER A 110 -0.28 7.55 -3.92
C SER A 110 0.69 7.04 -4.97
N LEU A 111 1.75 6.33 -4.59
CA LEU A 111 2.72 5.76 -5.52
C LEU A 111 2.07 4.73 -6.44
N VAL A 112 1.25 3.82 -5.89
CA VAL A 112 0.50 2.83 -6.68
C VAL A 112 -0.44 3.51 -7.67
N ASN A 113 -1.18 4.52 -7.24
CA ASN A 113 -2.09 5.28 -8.10
C ASN A 113 -1.34 6.06 -9.19
N TYR A 114 -0.19 6.65 -8.86
CA TYR A 114 0.65 7.37 -9.83
C TYR A 114 1.16 6.45 -10.94
N ILE A 115 1.60 5.24 -10.59
CA ILE A 115 2.03 4.24 -11.57
C ILE A 115 0.86 3.83 -12.48
N GLN A 116 -0.33 3.60 -11.92
CA GLN A 116 -1.52 3.26 -12.70
C GLN A 116 -1.90 4.38 -13.68
N TYR A 117 -1.92 5.63 -13.21
CA TYR A 117 -2.23 6.79 -14.04
C TYR A 117 -1.29 6.92 -15.24
N LYS A 118 0.01 6.63 -15.05
CA LYS A 118 0.99 6.66 -16.15
C LYS A 118 0.75 5.55 -17.18
N ILE A 119 0.28 4.37 -16.77
CA ILE A 119 -0.04 3.26 -17.68
C ILE A 119 -1.25 3.62 -18.55
N ASP A 120 -2.30 4.18 -17.95
CA ASP A 120 -3.54 4.52 -18.65
C ASP A 120 -3.31 5.60 -19.73
N GLN A 121 -2.39 6.54 -19.48
CA GLN A 121 -2.00 7.59 -20.43
C GLN A 121 -1.32 7.03 -21.69
N GLU A 122 -0.40 6.07 -21.54
CA GLU A 122 0.28 5.43 -22.67
C GLU A 122 -0.69 4.61 -23.52
N VAL A 123 -1.67 3.95 -22.89
CA VAL A 123 -2.73 3.22 -23.59
C VAL A 123 -3.63 4.17 -24.39
N ALA A 124 -4.02 5.30 -23.80
CA ALA A 124 -4.88 6.30 -24.45
C ALA A 124 -4.19 7.02 -25.62
N HIS A 125 -2.87 7.21 -25.56
CA HIS A 125 -2.12 7.86 -26.65
C HIS A 125 -1.90 6.95 -27.87
N ARG A 126 -1.92 5.62 -27.66
CA ARG A 126 -1.78 4.63 -28.74
C ARG A 126 -3.10 4.25 -29.40
N THR A 127 -4.24 4.71 -28.87
CA THR A 127 -5.55 4.50 -29.51
C THR A 127 -5.77 5.59 -30.57
N PRO A 128 -5.96 5.25 -31.85
CA PRO A 128 -6.34 6.22 -32.87
C PRO A 128 -7.63 6.93 -32.46
N ILE A 129 -7.66 8.27 -32.60
CA ILE A 129 -8.71 9.19 -32.14
C ILE A 129 -10.10 8.89 -32.81
N ASP A 130 -10.10 7.98 -33.77
CA ASP A 130 -11.18 7.59 -34.68
C ASP A 130 -11.78 6.20 -34.40
N GLU A 131 -11.24 5.42 -33.44
CA GLU A 131 -11.85 4.15 -33.03
C GLU A 131 -12.81 4.37 -31.84
N PRO A 132 -14.12 4.07 -31.97
CA PRO A 132 -15.10 4.34 -30.92
C PRO A 132 -14.80 3.49 -29.68
N LEU A 133 -14.63 4.16 -28.54
CA LEU A 133 -14.30 3.61 -27.20
C LEU A 133 -15.27 2.53 -26.67
N GLU A 134 -16.34 2.24 -27.41
CA GLU A 134 -17.30 1.16 -27.17
C GLU A 134 -16.70 -0.24 -27.40
N SER A 135 -15.76 -0.40 -28.34
CA SER A 135 -15.15 -1.72 -28.64
C SER A 135 -14.18 -2.19 -27.55
N PHE A 136 -13.46 -1.27 -26.91
CA PHE A 136 -12.40 -1.60 -25.93
C PHE A 136 -12.92 -1.97 -24.53
N LYS A 137 -14.12 -1.52 -24.15
CA LYS A 137 -14.75 -1.91 -22.88
C LYS A 137 -15.12 -3.40 -22.81
N VAL A 138 -15.19 -4.09 -23.95
CA VAL A 138 -15.62 -5.49 -24.02
C VAL A 138 -14.51 -6.48 -23.62
N GLU A 139 -13.23 -6.09 -23.65
CA GLU A 139 -12.12 -7.04 -23.55
C GLU A 139 -11.22 -6.91 -22.31
N ILE A 140 -11.45 -5.92 -21.43
CA ILE A 140 -10.82 -5.91 -20.10
C ILE A 140 -11.64 -6.79 -19.15
N LYS A 141 -11.49 -8.11 -19.32
CA LYS A 141 -12.05 -9.11 -18.41
C LYS A 141 -11.32 -9.05 -17.07
N LYS A 142 -12.13 -8.86 -16.02
CA LYS A 142 -11.80 -8.96 -14.60
C LYS A 142 -11.13 -10.28 -14.23
#